data_AF-A0A7I0HMV9-F1
#
_entry.id   AF-A0A7I0HMV9-F1
#
_cell.length_a   1.000
_cell.length_b   1.000
_cell.length_c   1.000
_cell.angle_alpha   90.00
_cell.angle_beta   90.00
_cell.angle_gamma   90.00
#
_symmetry.space_group_name_H-M   'P 1'
#
loop_
_entity.id
_entity.type
_entity.pdbx_description
1 polymer ?
#
loop_
_entity_poly.entity_id
_entity_poly.type
_entity_poly.pdbx_seq_one_letter_code
_entity_poly.pdbx_strand_id
1 'polypeptide(L)'
;MKLIQRTILPITFIIFPFSLFGESKLFMMYGIKLGQKRNLVSEIYGKPFKSHTFEDGYSYDAFKLDEHILVVESENKRPDLVWAIQIQGNKNPKFFGLNEINLGDNAEKVISTFGKPDEIRNAYDEQTKEELKNIQYYSYDTSRNFSFEVQNQKVTSIKLSFKGIASVADTLEITSTFKILQSKNLYQIALLLDQNFILKEKDQKEFKITENPVVVLHTKNEISNRFFNLPNSLANLSPNDILESLDLKNDNQFVFGKYLKFKKGDETIHLFFLKSYEGWTLKEINIESTPNSAESLK
;
A
#
# COMPACT_ATOMS: atom_id res chain seq x y z
N MET A 1 -0.85 -68.82 -10.59
CA MET A 1 -1.99 -67.98 -11.02
C MET A 1 -1.93 -66.70 -10.20
N LYS A 2 -1.66 -65.55 -10.85
CA LYS A 2 -1.34 -64.27 -10.20
C LYS A 2 -2.62 -63.59 -9.69
N LEU A 3 -2.67 -63.24 -8.41
CA LEU A 3 -3.60 -62.22 -7.90
C LEU A 3 -2.87 -60.88 -7.95
N ILE A 4 -3.24 -60.03 -8.92
CA ILE A 4 -2.71 -58.67 -9.06
C ILE A 4 -3.49 -57.77 -8.10
N GLN A 5 -2.90 -57.43 -6.96
CA GLN A 5 -3.37 -56.31 -6.14
C GLN A 5 -3.08 -55.01 -6.88
N ARG A 6 -4.12 -54.41 -7.47
CA ARG A 6 -4.10 -53.02 -7.91
C ARG A 6 -4.41 -52.12 -6.72
N THR A 7 -3.37 -51.66 -6.05
CA THR A 7 -3.47 -50.55 -5.10
C THR A 7 -3.62 -49.26 -5.90
N ILE A 8 -4.86 -48.78 -6.06
CA ILE A 8 -5.11 -47.42 -6.56
C ILE A 8 -5.02 -46.50 -5.33
N LEU A 9 -3.91 -45.79 -5.22
CA LEU A 9 -3.74 -44.70 -4.26
C LEU A 9 -4.44 -43.47 -4.85
N PRO A 10 -5.52 -42.94 -4.27
CA PRO A 10 -5.97 -41.61 -4.66
C PRO A 10 -4.95 -40.60 -4.13
N ILE A 11 -4.12 -40.08 -5.03
CA ILE A 11 -3.35 -38.86 -4.77
C ILE A 11 -4.37 -37.73 -4.73
N THR A 12 -4.90 -37.46 -3.54
CA THR A 12 -5.66 -36.24 -3.29
C THR A 12 -4.65 -35.09 -3.28
N PHE A 13 -4.36 -34.53 -4.45
CA PHE A 13 -3.73 -33.22 -4.56
C PHE A 13 -4.75 -32.20 -4.06
N ILE A 14 -4.80 -32.03 -2.74
CA ILE A 14 -5.38 -30.85 -2.13
C ILE A 14 -4.36 -29.73 -2.37
N ILE A 15 -4.36 -29.19 -3.59
CA ILE A 15 -3.82 -27.86 -3.85
C ILE A 15 -4.83 -26.91 -3.21
N PHE A 16 -4.72 -26.68 -1.90
CA PHE A 16 -5.23 -25.44 -1.35
C PHE A 16 -4.30 -24.36 -1.91
N PRO A 17 -4.75 -23.45 -2.80
CA PRO A 17 -4.14 -22.14 -2.82
C PRO A 17 -4.46 -21.54 -1.46
N PHE A 18 -3.56 -21.76 -0.49
CA PHE A 18 -3.51 -20.93 0.69
C PHE A 18 -3.23 -19.52 0.19
N SER A 19 -4.30 -18.77 -0.06
CA SER A 19 -4.29 -17.31 -0.07
C SER A 19 -3.92 -16.89 1.35
N LEU A 20 -2.64 -16.95 1.69
CA LEU A 20 -2.06 -16.48 2.96
C LEU A 20 -2.18 -14.96 3.15
N PHE A 21 -2.88 -14.27 2.26
CA PHE A 21 -3.30 -12.90 2.46
C PHE A 21 -4.60 -12.94 3.26
N GLY A 22 -4.48 -12.95 4.58
CA GLY A 22 -5.57 -12.50 5.43
C GLY A 22 -6.12 -11.20 4.86
N GLU A 23 -7.44 -11.08 4.85
CA GLU A 23 -8.22 -9.97 4.30
C GLU A 23 -7.76 -8.60 4.83
N SER A 24 -6.71 -8.06 4.22
CA SER A 24 -6.11 -6.80 4.64
C SER A 24 -6.72 -5.68 3.83
N LYS A 25 -7.28 -4.70 4.53
CA LYS A 25 -7.66 -3.40 3.95
C LYS A 25 -6.44 -2.78 3.29
N LEU A 26 -6.67 -2.12 2.16
CA LEU A 26 -5.66 -1.34 1.45
C LEU A 26 -5.83 0.13 1.82
N PHE A 27 -4.74 0.88 1.88
CA PHE A 27 -4.78 2.28 2.30
C PHE A 27 -4.21 3.24 1.27
N MET A 28 -3.75 2.75 0.12
CA MET A 28 -3.12 3.58 -0.90
C MET A 28 -3.58 3.21 -2.30
N MET A 29 -3.90 4.22 -3.10
CA MET A 29 -4.11 4.13 -4.55
C MET A 29 -3.65 5.45 -5.18
N TYR A 30 -3.14 5.41 -6.40
CA TYR A 30 -2.74 6.63 -7.10
C TYR A 30 -1.66 7.46 -6.37
N GLY A 31 -0.84 6.81 -5.53
CA GLY A 31 0.15 7.50 -4.69
C GLY A 31 -0.45 8.32 -3.54
N ILE A 32 -1.77 8.24 -3.32
CA ILE A 32 -2.49 8.94 -2.26
C ILE A 32 -2.88 7.92 -1.20
N LYS A 33 -2.73 8.29 0.07
CA LYS A 33 -3.19 7.46 1.19
C LYS A 33 -4.56 7.91 1.69
N LEU A 34 -5.42 6.95 2.03
CA LEU A 34 -6.61 7.22 2.84
C LEU A 34 -6.15 7.83 4.17
N GLY A 35 -6.78 8.89 4.64
CA GLY A 35 -6.38 9.63 5.84
C GLY A 35 -5.30 10.71 5.60
N GLN A 36 -4.77 10.83 4.39
CA GLN A 36 -3.90 11.94 4.00
C GLN A 36 -4.71 13.25 3.94
N LYS A 37 -4.04 14.38 4.19
CA LYS A 37 -4.65 15.70 4.04
C LYS A 37 -5.03 15.97 2.58
N ARG A 38 -6.28 16.36 2.35
CA ARG A 38 -6.83 16.56 1.01
C ARG A 38 -6.17 17.69 0.23
N ASN A 39 -5.72 18.76 0.90
CA ASN A 39 -5.03 19.87 0.24
C ASN A 39 -3.72 19.42 -0.44
N LEU A 40 -3.04 18.40 0.09
CA LEU A 40 -1.81 17.86 -0.52
C LEU A 40 -2.08 17.23 -1.88
N VAL A 41 -3.29 16.68 -2.10
CA VAL A 41 -3.68 16.12 -3.41
C VAL A 41 -3.70 17.23 -4.46
N SER A 42 -4.25 18.40 -4.11
CA SER A 42 -4.29 19.57 -5.01
C SER A 42 -2.92 20.18 -5.26
N GLU A 43 -1.99 20.05 -4.30
CA GLU A 43 -0.59 20.45 -4.51
C GLU A 43 0.12 19.55 -5.54
N ILE A 44 -0.21 18.25 -5.56
CA ILE A 44 0.39 17.27 -6.48
C ILE A 44 -0.26 17.33 -7.87
N TYR A 45 -1.59 17.37 -7.95
CA TYR A 45 -2.34 17.21 -9.20
C TYR A 45 -2.95 18.52 -9.75
N GLY A 46 -2.67 19.65 -9.10
CA GLY A 46 -3.20 20.96 -9.48
C GLY A 46 -4.61 21.20 -8.93
N LYS A 47 -5.33 22.16 -9.52
CA LYS A 47 -6.70 22.47 -9.07
C LYS A 47 -7.69 21.44 -9.62
N PRO A 48 -8.68 21.00 -8.82
CA PRO A 48 -9.75 20.15 -9.34
C PRO A 48 -10.54 20.88 -10.43
N PHE A 49 -10.97 20.15 -11.47
CA PHE A 49 -11.82 20.70 -12.52
C PHE A 49 -13.29 20.75 -12.10
N LYS A 50 -13.66 19.94 -11.10
CA LYS A 50 -14.99 19.91 -10.51
C LYS A 50 -14.87 19.54 -9.04
N SER A 51 -15.59 20.28 -8.19
CA SER A 51 -15.73 19.97 -6.77
C SER A 51 -17.19 20.14 -6.37
N HIS A 52 -17.63 19.37 -5.38
CA HIS A 52 -18.96 19.53 -4.83
C HIS A 52 -18.98 19.09 -3.36
N THR A 53 -19.82 19.74 -2.57
CA THR A 53 -20.17 19.33 -1.22
C THR A 53 -21.67 19.07 -1.20
N PHE A 54 -22.04 17.85 -0.85
CA PHE A 54 -23.42 17.41 -0.71
C PHE A 54 -24.05 17.94 0.59
N GLU A 55 -25.36 17.85 0.71
CA GLU A 55 -26.11 18.37 1.86
C GLU A 55 -25.75 17.68 3.18
N ASP A 56 -25.32 16.43 3.13
CA ASP A 56 -24.87 15.65 4.29
C ASP A 56 -23.44 15.98 4.76
N GLY A 57 -22.77 16.89 4.04
CA GLY A 57 -21.40 17.33 4.28
C GLY A 57 -20.33 16.44 3.63
N TYR A 58 -20.73 15.38 2.92
CA TYR A 58 -19.82 14.63 2.07
C TYR A 58 -19.33 15.53 0.94
N SER A 59 -18.09 15.35 0.48
CA SER A 59 -17.59 16.19 -0.62
C SER A 59 -16.58 15.46 -1.47
N TYR A 60 -16.43 15.90 -2.73
CA TYR A 60 -15.42 15.37 -3.64
C TYR A 60 -14.68 16.49 -4.38
N ASP A 61 -13.45 16.18 -4.76
CA ASP A 61 -12.65 16.89 -5.74
C ASP A 61 -12.33 15.94 -6.89
N ALA A 62 -12.64 16.35 -8.11
CA ALA A 62 -12.34 15.61 -9.32
C ALA A 62 -11.23 16.33 -10.11
N PHE A 63 -10.22 15.58 -10.53
CA PHE A 63 -9.08 16.01 -11.32
C PHE A 63 -9.16 15.33 -12.69
N LYS A 64 -9.06 16.13 -13.75
CA LYS A 64 -9.12 15.65 -15.12
C LYS A 64 -7.69 15.35 -15.55
N LEU A 65 -7.44 14.10 -15.91
CA LEU A 65 -6.17 13.63 -16.42
C LEU A 65 -6.38 13.21 -17.88
N ASP A 66 -5.33 12.74 -18.55
CA ASP A 66 -5.35 12.53 -19.99
C ASP A 66 -6.48 11.56 -20.42
N GLU A 67 -6.57 10.39 -19.79
CA GLU A 67 -7.48 9.31 -20.20
C GLU A 67 -8.33 8.73 -19.08
N HIS A 68 -8.32 9.41 -17.94
CA HIS A 68 -9.12 9.09 -16.77
C HIS A 68 -9.35 10.33 -15.91
N ILE A 69 -10.26 10.20 -14.96
CA ILE A 69 -10.42 11.14 -13.86
C ILE A 69 -9.90 10.50 -12.59
N LEU A 70 -9.34 11.32 -11.72
CA LEU A 70 -9.08 11.00 -10.33
C LEU A 70 -10.10 11.74 -9.48
N VAL A 71 -10.78 11.05 -8.59
CA VAL A 71 -11.71 11.63 -7.62
C VAL A 71 -11.20 11.31 -6.23
N VAL A 72 -11.11 12.32 -5.38
CA VAL A 72 -10.89 12.15 -3.94
C VAL A 72 -12.09 12.68 -3.19
N GLU A 73 -12.52 11.90 -2.20
CA GLU A 73 -13.73 12.17 -1.44
C GLU A 73 -13.39 12.36 0.03
N SER A 74 -14.19 13.14 0.76
CA SER A 74 -14.06 13.36 2.20
C SER A 74 -15.41 13.21 2.88
N GLU A 75 -15.41 12.60 4.07
CA GLU A 75 -16.60 12.54 4.92
C GLU A 75 -16.83 13.85 5.69
N ASN A 76 -18.07 14.04 6.15
CA ASN A 76 -18.49 15.25 6.84
C ASN A 76 -17.75 15.53 8.17
N LYS A 77 -17.37 14.47 8.91
CA LYS A 77 -16.67 14.59 10.20
C LYS A 77 -15.20 14.97 10.03
N ARG A 78 -14.59 14.60 8.90
CA ARG A 78 -13.17 14.81 8.57
C ARG A 78 -13.03 15.33 7.14
N PRO A 79 -13.58 16.54 6.86
CA PRO A 79 -13.54 17.11 5.51
C PRO A 79 -12.10 17.46 5.07
N ASP A 80 -11.17 17.51 6.01
CA ASP A 80 -9.75 17.76 5.80
C ASP A 80 -8.98 16.54 5.27
N LEU A 81 -9.55 15.34 5.34
CA LEU A 81 -8.88 14.08 5.02
C LEU A 81 -9.46 13.42 3.77
N VAL A 82 -8.60 12.69 3.06
CA VAL A 82 -9.00 11.77 1.98
C VAL A 82 -9.67 10.55 2.61
N TRP A 83 -10.96 10.40 2.37
CA TRP A 83 -11.79 9.29 2.82
C TRP A 83 -11.96 8.20 1.77
N ALA A 84 -12.03 8.59 0.49
CA ALA A 84 -12.00 7.65 -0.62
C ALA A 84 -11.20 8.21 -1.79
N ILE A 85 -10.69 7.31 -2.61
CA ILE A 85 -9.95 7.58 -3.82
C ILE A 85 -10.60 6.75 -4.92
N GLN A 86 -10.93 7.36 -6.05
CA GLN A 86 -11.46 6.67 -7.21
C GLN A 86 -10.73 7.11 -8.47
N ILE A 87 -10.43 6.16 -9.34
CA ILE A 87 -10.02 6.44 -10.72
C ILE A 87 -11.05 5.85 -11.66
N GLN A 88 -11.40 6.60 -12.71
CA GLN A 88 -12.39 6.17 -13.70
C GLN A 88 -11.99 6.63 -15.10
N GLY A 89 -12.05 5.74 -16.08
CA GLY A 89 -11.68 6.04 -17.46
C GLY A 89 -11.22 4.81 -18.22
N ASN A 90 -10.46 5.03 -19.30
CA ASN A 90 -10.03 3.95 -20.19
C ASN A 90 -8.70 3.34 -19.76
N LYS A 91 -7.78 4.17 -19.25
CA LYS A 91 -6.46 3.75 -18.78
C LYS A 91 -5.90 4.74 -17.78
N ASN A 92 -4.96 4.29 -16.96
CA ASN A 92 -4.14 5.14 -16.10
C ASN A 92 -2.65 4.80 -16.29
N PRO A 93 -1.73 5.70 -15.87
CA PRO A 93 -0.30 5.39 -15.89
C PRO A 93 0.02 4.12 -15.08
N LYS A 94 1.03 3.37 -15.53
CA LYS A 94 1.49 2.17 -14.81
C LYS A 94 1.82 2.52 -13.36
N PHE A 95 1.45 1.65 -12.42
CA PHE A 95 1.63 1.79 -10.97
C PHE A 95 0.67 2.74 -10.25
N PHE A 96 -0.29 3.35 -10.94
CA PHE A 96 -1.24 4.27 -10.32
C PHE A 96 -2.60 3.65 -9.96
N GLY A 97 -2.87 2.42 -10.39
CA GLY A 97 -4.04 1.68 -9.95
C GLY A 97 -3.87 1.02 -8.57
N LEU A 98 -4.66 -0.01 -8.29
CA LEU A 98 -4.71 -0.67 -6.98
C LEU A 98 -4.02 -2.03 -7.04
N ASN A 99 -2.89 -2.16 -6.33
CA ASN A 99 -2.14 -3.43 -6.18
C ASN A 99 -1.98 -4.19 -7.52
N GLU A 100 -1.33 -3.55 -8.49
CA GLU A 100 -1.09 -4.00 -9.88
C GLU A 100 -2.27 -3.97 -10.86
N ILE A 101 -3.51 -3.78 -10.38
CA ILE A 101 -4.67 -3.60 -11.24
C ILE A 101 -4.77 -2.15 -11.70
N ASN A 102 -4.85 -1.92 -13.00
CA ASN A 102 -5.06 -0.62 -13.62
C ASN A 102 -6.34 -0.63 -14.47
N LEU A 103 -6.84 0.56 -14.79
CA LEU A 103 -7.89 0.76 -15.78
C LEU A 103 -7.48 0.11 -17.12
N GLY A 104 -8.43 -0.57 -17.76
CA GLY A 104 -8.23 -1.35 -18.99
C GLY A 104 -7.72 -2.78 -18.80
N ASP A 105 -7.32 -3.16 -17.57
CA ASP A 105 -7.02 -4.57 -17.26
C ASP A 105 -8.26 -5.46 -17.40
N ASN A 106 -8.05 -6.74 -17.67
CA ASN A 106 -9.14 -7.72 -17.74
C ASN A 106 -9.69 -8.02 -16.33
N ALA A 107 -11.01 -8.18 -16.21
CA ALA A 107 -11.69 -8.62 -14.98
C ALA A 107 -11.10 -9.92 -14.39
N GLU A 108 -10.64 -10.85 -15.23
CA GLU A 108 -9.95 -12.07 -14.78
C GLU A 108 -8.70 -11.77 -13.96
N LYS A 109 -7.97 -10.70 -14.31
CA LYS A 109 -6.79 -10.26 -13.55
C LYS A 109 -7.19 -9.85 -12.14
N VAL A 110 -8.29 -9.10 -12.01
CA VAL A 110 -8.85 -8.69 -10.69
C VAL A 110 -9.12 -9.91 -9.82
N ILE A 111 -9.81 -10.91 -10.37
CA ILE A 111 -10.15 -12.14 -9.64
C ILE A 111 -8.90 -12.93 -9.29
N SER A 112 -7.91 -13.00 -10.19
CA SER A 112 -6.64 -13.69 -9.92
C SER A 112 -5.79 -13.00 -8.84
N THR A 113 -5.87 -11.67 -8.74
CA THR A 113 -5.10 -10.86 -7.78
C THR A 113 -5.76 -10.82 -6.40
N PHE A 114 -7.08 -10.66 -6.33
CA PHE A 114 -7.79 -10.43 -5.07
C PHE A 114 -8.67 -11.60 -4.60
N GLY A 115 -8.86 -12.61 -5.45
CA GLY A 115 -9.84 -13.67 -5.22
C GLY A 115 -11.24 -13.28 -5.69
N LYS A 116 -12.23 -14.09 -5.32
CA LYS A 116 -13.63 -13.85 -5.67
C LYS A 116 -14.15 -12.57 -4.97
N PRO A 117 -14.88 -11.68 -5.67
CA PRO A 117 -15.59 -10.57 -5.02
C PRO A 117 -16.61 -11.06 -3.98
N ASP A 118 -16.89 -10.23 -2.99
CA ASP A 118 -17.97 -10.41 -2.02
C ASP A 118 -19.33 -10.44 -2.73
N GLU A 119 -19.48 -9.58 -3.74
CA GLU A 119 -20.69 -9.43 -4.54
C GLU A 119 -20.33 -9.03 -5.97
N ILE A 120 -21.08 -9.55 -6.94
CA ILE A 120 -21.10 -9.06 -8.32
C ILE A 120 -22.54 -8.67 -8.64
N ARG A 121 -22.76 -7.41 -9.03
CA ARG A 121 -24.09 -6.88 -9.40
C ARG A 121 -23.99 -5.95 -10.61
N ASN A 122 -25.11 -5.68 -11.26
CA ASN A 122 -25.15 -4.67 -12.31
C ASN A 122 -24.97 -3.27 -11.69
N ALA A 123 -24.28 -2.38 -12.41
CA ALA A 123 -24.14 -1.00 -11.99
C ALA A 123 -25.42 -0.21 -12.28
N TYR A 124 -25.67 0.84 -11.50
CA TYR A 124 -26.82 1.72 -11.65
C TYR A 124 -26.35 3.17 -11.65
N ASP A 125 -26.99 4.00 -12.46
CA ASP A 125 -26.76 5.44 -12.44
C ASP A 125 -27.28 6.02 -11.11
N GLU A 126 -26.46 6.82 -10.44
CA GLU A 126 -26.82 7.34 -9.11
C GLU A 126 -27.96 8.36 -9.17
N GLN A 127 -28.13 9.09 -10.27
CA GLN A 127 -29.17 10.10 -10.44
C GLN A 127 -30.48 9.50 -10.95
N THR A 128 -30.42 8.71 -12.03
CA THR A 128 -31.62 8.16 -12.68
C THR A 128 -32.08 6.84 -12.06
N LYS A 129 -31.20 6.17 -11.29
CA LYS A 129 -31.40 4.80 -10.78
C LYS A 129 -31.58 3.75 -11.88
N GLU A 130 -31.27 4.09 -13.12
CA GLU A 130 -31.35 3.15 -14.24
C GLU A 130 -30.13 2.24 -14.25
N GLU A 131 -30.35 0.99 -14.67
CA GLU A 131 -29.28 0.02 -14.83
C GLU A 131 -28.35 0.42 -15.98
N LEU A 132 -27.05 0.51 -15.68
CA LEU A 132 -26.01 0.77 -16.66
C LEU A 132 -25.66 -0.54 -17.37
N LYS A 133 -26.30 -0.75 -18.52
CA LYS A 133 -26.10 -1.96 -19.34
C LYS A 133 -24.62 -2.20 -19.62
N ASN A 134 -24.20 -3.45 -19.45
CA ASN A 134 -22.83 -3.95 -19.67
C ASN A 134 -21.78 -3.46 -18.66
N ILE A 135 -22.18 -2.86 -17.54
CA ILE A 135 -21.27 -2.53 -16.44
C ILE A 135 -21.60 -3.40 -15.23
N GLN A 136 -20.60 -4.12 -14.73
CA GLN A 136 -20.68 -4.93 -13.53
C GLN A 136 -19.87 -4.31 -12.41
N TYR A 137 -20.44 -4.24 -11.22
CA TYR A 137 -19.79 -3.82 -10.00
C TYR A 137 -19.26 -5.03 -9.24
N TYR A 138 -17.95 -5.07 -9.00
CA TYR A 138 -17.25 -6.11 -8.26
C TYR A 138 -16.91 -5.54 -6.89
N SER A 139 -17.63 -6.00 -5.88
CA SER A 139 -17.51 -5.52 -4.50
C SER A 139 -16.50 -6.35 -3.73
N TYR A 140 -15.51 -5.71 -3.12
CA TYR A 140 -14.64 -6.28 -2.07
C TYR A 140 -14.79 -5.48 -0.78
N ASP A 141 -15.96 -4.90 -0.58
CA ASP A 141 -16.23 -3.88 0.42
C ASP A 141 -16.48 -4.43 1.82
N THR A 142 -16.80 -5.73 1.94
CA THR A 142 -17.05 -6.42 3.21
C THR A 142 -15.79 -7.11 3.68
N SER A 143 -15.12 -7.86 2.79
CA SER A 143 -13.84 -8.50 3.09
C SER A 143 -12.71 -7.48 3.15
N ARG A 144 -12.78 -6.40 2.36
CA ARG A 144 -11.72 -5.39 2.26
C ARG A 144 -12.34 -4.00 2.30
N ASN A 145 -12.00 -3.14 1.34
CA ASN A 145 -12.42 -1.75 1.35
C ASN A 145 -12.32 -1.09 -0.03
N PHE A 146 -12.51 -1.87 -1.09
CA PHE A 146 -12.44 -1.39 -2.45
C PHE A 146 -13.43 -2.10 -3.37
N SER A 147 -13.60 -1.54 -4.54
CA SER A 147 -14.44 -2.09 -5.59
C SER A 147 -13.93 -1.74 -6.97
N PHE A 148 -14.44 -2.46 -7.96
CA PHE A 148 -14.18 -2.23 -9.37
C PHE A 148 -15.49 -2.12 -10.14
N GLU A 149 -15.51 -1.28 -11.16
CA GLU A 149 -16.49 -1.39 -12.23
C GLU A 149 -15.83 -1.99 -13.45
N VAL A 150 -16.51 -2.96 -14.05
CA VAL A 150 -16.05 -3.70 -15.22
C VAL A 150 -17.06 -3.50 -16.34
N GLN A 151 -16.59 -2.95 -17.47
CA GLN A 151 -17.36 -2.85 -18.70
C GLN A 151 -16.72 -3.71 -19.79
N ASN A 152 -17.50 -4.59 -20.43
CA ASN A 152 -17.00 -5.47 -21.49
C ASN A 152 -15.73 -6.27 -21.07
N GLN A 153 -15.74 -6.83 -19.86
CA GLN A 153 -14.60 -7.53 -19.23
C GLN A 153 -13.36 -6.68 -18.97
N LYS A 154 -13.46 -5.35 -19.05
CA LYS A 154 -12.36 -4.42 -18.76
C LYS A 154 -12.67 -3.55 -17.55
N VAL A 155 -11.67 -3.34 -16.69
CA VAL A 155 -11.78 -2.43 -15.54
C VAL A 155 -11.91 -0.99 -16.02
N THR A 156 -13.01 -0.33 -15.69
CA THR A 156 -13.30 1.07 -16.06
C THR A 156 -13.35 2.01 -14.87
N SER A 157 -13.49 1.48 -13.65
CA SER A 157 -13.40 2.23 -12.41
C SER A 157 -12.74 1.39 -11.33
N ILE A 158 -11.94 2.03 -10.48
CA ILE A 158 -11.40 1.45 -9.25
C ILE A 158 -11.68 2.43 -8.13
N LYS A 159 -12.35 1.99 -7.06
CA LYS A 159 -12.62 2.80 -5.87
C LYS A 159 -12.01 2.15 -4.64
N LEU A 160 -11.28 2.93 -3.86
CA LEU A 160 -10.72 2.57 -2.56
C LEU A 160 -11.33 3.50 -1.51
N SER A 161 -11.96 2.95 -0.48
CA SER A 161 -12.68 3.73 0.54
C SER A 161 -12.18 3.39 1.94
N PHE A 162 -12.23 4.34 2.87
CA PHE A 162 -11.94 4.07 4.26
C PHE A 162 -13.12 3.32 4.91
N LYS A 163 -12.86 2.08 5.33
CA LYS A 163 -13.84 1.22 6.04
C LYS A 163 -13.31 0.79 7.41
N GLY A 164 -12.77 1.76 8.14
CA GLY A 164 -12.18 1.57 9.46
C GLY A 164 -10.70 1.19 9.43
N ILE A 165 -10.11 1.14 10.61
CA ILE A 165 -8.68 0.89 10.80
C ILE A 165 -8.29 -0.55 10.40
N ALA A 166 -7.01 -0.74 10.09
CA ALA A 166 -6.42 -2.06 9.98
C ALA A 166 -6.47 -2.77 11.35
N SER A 167 -6.56 -4.10 11.34
CA SER A 167 -6.26 -4.87 12.55
C SER A 167 -4.74 -4.87 12.75
N VAL A 168 -4.26 -4.24 13.82
CA VAL A 168 -2.83 -4.02 14.05
C VAL A 168 -2.41 -4.70 15.33
N ALA A 169 -1.40 -5.56 15.25
CA ALA A 169 -0.77 -6.17 16.42
C ALA A 169 -0.18 -5.10 17.35
N ASP A 170 -0.11 -5.41 18.65
CA ASP A 170 0.41 -4.48 19.64
C ASP A 170 1.89 -4.16 19.48
N THR A 171 2.63 -5.09 18.90
CA THR A 171 4.05 -4.96 18.57
C THR A 171 4.26 -5.14 17.07
N LEU A 172 5.40 -4.65 16.59
CA LEU A 172 5.81 -4.87 15.20
C LEU A 172 6.20 -6.34 15.00
N GLU A 173 5.55 -7.00 14.05
CA GLU A 173 5.92 -8.34 13.59
C GLU A 173 7.19 -8.27 12.71
N ILE A 174 8.37 -8.25 13.35
CA ILE A 174 9.67 -8.02 12.70
C ILE A 174 9.90 -9.00 11.55
N THR A 175 9.77 -10.31 11.78
CA THR A 175 10.05 -11.32 10.74
C THR A 175 9.16 -11.13 9.51
N SER A 176 7.86 -10.88 9.70
CA SER A 176 6.92 -10.64 8.61
C SER A 176 7.21 -9.33 7.88
N THR A 177 7.59 -8.28 8.61
CA THR A 177 7.99 -6.98 8.03
C THR A 177 9.21 -7.11 7.13
N PHE A 178 10.24 -7.84 7.56
CA PHE A 178 11.44 -8.03 6.75
C PHE A 178 11.20 -8.95 5.56
N LYS A 179 10.26 -9.91 5.64
CA LYS A 179 9.81 -10.66 4.45
C LYS A 179 9.22 -9.72 3.40
N ILE A 180 8.44 -8.70 3.80
CA ILE A 180 7.92 -7.68 2.87
C ILE A 180 9.08 -6.92 2.22
N LEU A 181 10.02 -6.40 3.02
CA LEU A 181 11.18 -5.65 2.51
C LEU A 181 12.06 -6.48 1.55
N GLN A 182 12.24 -7.77 1.85
CA GLN A 182 13.05 -8.71 1.06
C GLN A 182 12.34 -9.20 -0.21
N SER A 183 11.00 -9.18 -0.26
CA SER A 183 10.21 -9.65 -1.40
C SER A 183 10.44 -8.83 -2.68
N LYS A 184 10.90 -7.58 -2.52
CA LYS A 184 10.99 -6.57 -3.59
C LYS A 184 9.64 -6.28 -4.29
N ASN A 185 8.52 -6.68 -3.68
CA ASN A 185 7.20 -6.31 -4.14
C ASN A 185 6.96 -4.82 -3.84
N LEU A 186 7.01 -4.00 -4.89
CA LEU A 186 6.93 -2.54 -4.78
C LEU A 186 5.62 -2.07 -4.11
N TYR A 187 4.51 -2.75 -4.33
CA TYR A 187 3.22 -2.38 -3.76
C TYR A 187 3.16 -2.66 -2.27
N GLN A 188 3.64 -3.83 -1.83
CA GLN A 188 3.68 -4.15 -0.40
C GLN A 188 4.63 -3.24 0.36
N ILE A 189 5.78 -2.93 -0.23
CA ILE A 189 6.75 -1.99 0.37
C ILE A 189 6.17 -0.58 0.39
N ALA A 190 5.52 -0.12 -0.67
CA ALA A 190 4.88 1.20 -0.69
C ALA A 190 3.76 1.33 0.36
N LEU A 191 2.98 0.27 0.59
CA LEU A 191 1.99 0.25 1.67
C LEU A 191 2.64 0.37 3.06
N LEU A 192 3.82 -0.24 3.24
CA LEU A 192 4.60 -0.15 4.48
C LEU A 192 5.12 1.26 4.75
N LEU A 193 5.36 2.12 3.76
CA LEU A 193 5.92 3.45 3.98
C LEU A 193 4.92 4.40 4.63
N ASP A 194 5.34 5.17 5.63
CA ASP A 194 4.53 6.28 6.14
C ASP A 194 4.32 7.36 5.06
N GLN A 195 3.17 8.05 5.09
CA GLN A 195 2.89 9.16 4.15
C GLN A 195 3.96 10.26 4.18
N ASN A 196 4.62 10.43 5.33
CA ASN A 196 5.64 11.43 5.56
C ASN A 196 7.00 10.74 5.78
N PHE A 197 7.26 9.66 5.04
CA PHE A 197 8.51 8.91 5.10
C PHE A 197 9.72 9.82 4.83
N ILE A 198 10.81 9.61 5.59
CA ILE A 198 12.07 10.32 5.43
C ILE A 198 13.22 9.30 5.37
N LEU A 199 14.10 9.46 4.37
CA LEU A 199 15.42 8.85 4.36
C LEU A 199 16.45 9.93 4.72
N LYS A 200 17.24 9.70 5.76
CA LYS A 200 18.39 10.53 6.14
C LYS A 200 19.68 9.78 5.82
N GLU A 201 20.47 10.35 4.93
CA GLU A 201 21.76 9.80 4.54
C GLU A 201 22.88 10.25 5.47
N LYS A 202 24.04 9.58 5.38
CA LYS A 202 25.22 9.85 6.21
C LYS A 202 25.75 11.28 6.14
N ASP A 203 25.51 11.98 5.03
CA ASP A 203 25.86 13.38 4.82
C ASP A 203 24.77 14.35 5.33
N GLN A 204 23.82 13.84 6.13
CA GLN A 204 22.66 14.54 6.68
C GLN A 204 21.68 15.06 5.62
N LYS A 205 21.79 14.59 4.36
CA LYS A 205 20.78 14.88 3.35
C LYS A 205 19.51 14.10 3.63
N GLU A 206 18.38 14.80 3.51
CA GLU A 206 17.05 14.22 3.65
C GLU A 206 16.39 14.02 2.29
N PHE A 207 15.83 12.83 2.08
CA PHE A 207 15.03 12.49 0.90
C PHE A 207 13.61 12.14 1.35
N LYS A 208 12.63 12.75 0.71
CA LYS A 208 11.19 12.54 0.97
C LYS A 208 10.51 12.01 -0.28
N ILE A 209 9.41 11.30 -0.08
CA ILE A 209 8.57 10.83 -1.17
C ILE A 209 7.51 11.90 -1.45
N THR A 210 7.61 12.57 -2.59
CA THR A 210 6.69 13.65 -3.00
C THR A 210 5.74 13.22 -4.11
N GLU A 211 5.86 12.00 -4.60
CA GLU A 211 5.05 11.44 -5.68
C GLU A 211 4.61 10.00 -5.33
N ASN A 212 4.05 9.26 -6.28
CA ASN A 212 3.61 7.88 -6.07
C ASN A 212 4.76 7.00 -5.53
N PRO A 213 4.67 6.44 -4.30
CA PRO A 213 5.76 5.69 -3.70
C PRO A 213 6.18 4.46 -4.51
N VAL A 214 5.26 3.83 -5.25
CA VAL A 214 5.57 2.68 -6.12
C VAL A 214 6.49 3.13 -7.27
N VAL A 215 6.28 4.33 -7.81
CA VAL A 215 7.13 4.92 -8.85
C VAL A 215 8.50 5.28 -8.30
N VAL A 216 8.56 5.89 -7.11
CA VAL A 216 9.83 6.20 -6.43
C VAL A 216 10.65 4.94 -6.18
N LEU A 217 10.01 3.86 -5.71
CA LEU A 217 10.69 2.58 -5.46
C LEU A 217 11.14 1.88 -6.75
N HIS A 218 10.47 2.14 -7.88
CA HIS A 218 10.82 1.60 -9.19
C HIS A 218 11.97 2.37 -9.86
N THR A 219 12.10 3.67 -9.59
CA THR A 219 13.12 4.53 -10.21
C THR A 219 14.42 4.43 -9.42
N LYS A 220 15.58 4.28 -10.08
CA LYS A 220 16.91 4.13 -9.45
C LYS A 220 17.41 5.44 -8.81
N ASN A 221 16.71 5.92 -7.79
CA ASN A 221 17.06 7.07 -6.94
C ASN A 221 17.65 6.61 -5.59
N GLU A 222 17.98 7.57 -4.74
CA GLU A 222 18.55 7.37 -3.39
C GLU A 222 17.68 6.47 -2.51
N ILE A 223 16.36 6.70 -2.50
CA ILE A 223 15.40 5.89 -1.75
C ILE A 223 15.43 4.45 -2.27
N SER A 224 15.18 4.22 -3.55
CA SER A 224 15.19 2.87 -4.14
C SER A 224 16.51 2.14 -3.93
N ASN A 225 17.64 2.85 -3.92
CA ASN A 225 18.96 2.29 -3.70
C ASN A 225 19.09 1.73 -2.28
N ARG A 226 18.57 2.45 -1.29
CA ARG A 226 18.51 2.00 0.11
C ARG A 226 17.52 0.88 0.33
N PHE A 227 16.49 0.74 -0.50
CA PHE A 227 15.60 -0.43 -0.44
C PHE A 227 16.21 -1.66 -1.11
N PHE A 228 16.86 -1.53 -2.28
CA PHE A 228 17.14 -2.69 -3.15
C PHE A 228 18.56 -2.84 -3.70
N ASN A 229 19.25 -1.73 -4.00
CA ASN A 229 20.38 -1.78 -4.93
C ASN A 229 21.74 -1.76 -4.23
N LEU A 230 21.81 -1.30 -2.99
CA LEU A 230 23.05 -1.25 -2.22
C LEU A 230 23.31 -2.58 -1.48
N PRO A 231 24.58 -2.95 -1.23
CA PRO A 231 24.90 -4.16 -0.48
C PRO A 231 24.22 -4.22 0.90
N ASN A 232 24.10 -3.07 1.55
CA ASN A 232 23.45 -2.90 2.85
C ASN A 232 22.03 -2.31 2.75
N SER A 233 21.34 -2.53 1.61
CA SER A 233 19.95 -2.14 1.45
C SER A 233 19.02 -2.92 2.38
N LEU A 234 17.82 -2.39 2.62
CA LEU A 234 16.81 -3.04 3.47
C LEU A 234 16.46 -4.46 3.00
N ALA A 235 16.42 -4.71 1.69
CA ALA A 235 16.17 -6.04 1.14
C ALA A 235 17.27 -7.08 1.47
N ASN A 236 18.44 -6.65 1.94
CA ASN A 236 19.56 -7.53 2.31
C ASN A 236 19.78 -7.60 3.84
N LEU A 237 18.97 -6.89 4.64
CA LEU A 237 19.03 -6.98 6.09
C LEU A 237 18.35 -8.26 6.58
N SER A 238 18.96 -8.89 7.59
CA SER A 238 18.37 -10.03 8.29
C SER A 238 17.84 -9.57 9.65
N PRO A 239 16.61 -9.95 10.04
CA PRO A 239 16.10 -9.73 11.40
C PRO A 239 17.02 -10.23 12.52
N ASN A 240 17.83 -11.25 12.25
CA ASN A 240 18.77 -11.80 13.24
C ASN A 240 19.97 -10.88 13.51
N ASP A 241 20.20 -9.88 12.65
CA ASP A 241 21.30 -8.92 12.77
C ASP A 241 20.89 -7.63 13.50
N ILE A 242 19.70 -7.62 14.11
CA ILE A 242 19.22 -6.48 14.90
C ILE A 242 20.08 -6.38 16.16
N LEU A 243 20.78 -5.26 16.29
CA LEU A 243 21.58 -4.93 17.48
C LEU A 243 20.74 -4.35 18.61
N GLU A 244 19.68 -3.62 18.25
CA GLU A 244 18.81 -2.94 19.21
C GLU A 244 17.39 -2.95 18.71
N SER A 245 16.43 -3.25 19.60
CA SER A 245 15.01 -3.36 19.29
C SER A 245 14.21 -2.77 20.45
N LEU A 246 13.73 -1.53 20.28
CA LEU A 246 13.04 -0.79 21.34
C LEU A 246 11.60 -0.49 20.94
N ASP A 247 10.67 -0.78 21.85
CA ASP A 247 9.31 -0.27 21.73
C ASP A 247 9.25 1.16 22.26
N LEU A 248 8.76 2.07 21.43
CA LEU A 248 8.52 3.46 21.80
C LEU A 248 7.13 3.56 22.43
N LYS A 249 7.09 3.98 23.69
CA LYS A 249 5.88 4.03 24.51
C LYS A 249 5.60 5.44 24.99
N ASN A 250 4.32 5.80 25.09
CA ASN A 250 3.92 7.03 25.78
C ASN A 250 3.84 6.81 27.30
N ASP A 251 3.48 7.85 28.04
CA ASP A 251 3.37 7.81 29.51
C ASP A 251 2.39 6.73 30.00
N ASN A 252 1.36 6.41 29.21
CA ASN A 252 0.37 5.37 29.48
C ASN A 252 0.83 3.96 29.06
N GLN A 253 2.12 3.77 28.76
CA GLN A 253 2.72 2.51 28.29
C GLN A 253 2.17 2.00 26.95
N PHE A 254 1.42 2.82 26.20
CA PHE A 254 0.96 2.45 24.87
C PHE A 254 2.11 2.51 23.88
N VAL A 255 2.35 1.39 23.20
CA VAL A 255 3.37 1.29 22.14
C VAL A 255 2.86 2.02 20.89
N PHE A 256 3.51 3.14 20.55
CA PHE A 256 3.19 3.93 19.36
C PHE A 256 4.25 3.80 18.27
N GLY A 257 5.42 3.24 18.57
CA GLY A 257 6.50 3.12 17.61
C GLY A 257 7.45 1.97 17.94
N LYS A 258 8.30 1.63 16.98
CA LYS A 258 9.35 0.62 17.09
C LYS A 258 10.62 1.16 16.48
N TYR A 259 11.71 1.08 17.23
CA TYR A 259 13.04 1.42 16.75
C TYR A 259 13.86 0.14 16.60
N LEU A 260 14.52 -0.01 15.44
CA LEU A 260 15.44 -1.09 15.14
C LEU A 260 16.80 -0.53 14.71
N LYS A 261 17.89 -1.09 15.24
CA LYS A 261 19.26 -0.73 14.87
C LYS A 261 19.99 -1.91 14.25
N PHE A 262 20.70 -1.65 13.16
CA PHE A 262 21.57 -2.60 12.48
C PHE A 262 22.97 -2.02 12.32
N LYS A 263 23.97 -2.88 12.23
CA LYS A 263 25.31 -2.53 11.74
C LYS A 263 25.65 -3.40 10.54
N LYS A 264 26.00 -2.77 9.41
CA LYS A 264 26.38 -3.47 8.17
C LYS A 264 27.60 -2.80 7.56
N GLY A 265 28.74 -3.49 7.66
CA GLY A 265 30.03 -2.90 7.32
C GLY A 265 30.29 -1.68 8.20
N ASP A 266 30.58 -0.56 7.55
CA ASP A 266 30.88 0.71 8.22
C ASP A 266 29.63 1.57 8.47
N GLU A 267 28.44 1.15 8.02
CA GLU A 267 27.20 1.90 8.22
C GLU A 267 26.38 1.33 9.41
N THR A 268 25.85 2.24 10.21
CA THR A 268 24.79 1.97 11.19
C THR A 268 23.45 2.41 10.58
N ILE A 269 22.47 1.51 10.58
CA ILE A 269 21.17 1.73 9.95
C ILE A 269 20.12 1.73 11.05
N HIS A 270 19.37 2.81 11.14
CA HIS A 270 18.30 3.04 12.10
C HIS A 270 16.98 3.01 11.35
N LEU A 271 16.06 2.14 11.77
CA LEU A 271 14.71 2.06 11.23
C LEU A 271 13.72 2.46 12.32
N PHE A 272 12.86 3.41 11.99
CA PHE A 272 11.77 3.85 12.87
C PHE A 272 10.44 3.51 12.24
N PHE A 273 9.65 2.69 12.94
CA PHE A 273 8.28 2.37 12.56
C PHE A 273 7.31 3.07 13.50
N LEU A 274 6.15 3.45 12.98
CA LEU A 274 5.03 4.00 13.73
C LEU A 274 3.81 3.10 13.64
N LYS A 275 3.08 2.96 14.73
CA LYS A 275 1.77 2.31 14.75
C LYS A 275 0.71 3.35 14.36
N SER A 276 0.05 3.12 13.22
CA SER A 276 -0.97 4.02 12.66
C SER A 276 -2.29 3.28 12.42
N TYR A 277 -3.30 3.99 11.91
CA TYR A 277 -4.58 3.37 11.51
C TYR A 277 -4.44 2.41 10.32
N GLU A 278 -3.37 2.51 9.54
CA GLU A 278 -3.07 1.64 8.40
C GLU A 278 -2.37 0.34 8.83
N GLY A 279 -1.89 0.29 10.07
CA GLY A 279 -0.91 -0.69 10.50
C GLY A 279 0.39 -0.06 10.97
N TRP A 280 1.39 -0.92 11.14
CA TRP A 280 2.76 -0.51 11.35
C TRP A 280 3.36 0.01 10.04
N THR A 281 3.81 1.27 10.04
CA THR A 281 4.42 1.91 8.87
C THR A 281 5.88 2.29 9.15
N LEU A 282 6.74 2.14 8.16
CA LEU A 282 8.12 2.61 8.19
C LEU A 282 8.13 4.13 8.00
N LYS A 283 8.48 4.85 9.07
CA LYS A 283 8.49 6.31 9.14
C LYS A 283 9.80 6.91 8.69
N GLU A 284 10.91 6.34 9.14
CA GLU A 284 12.22 6.93 8.91
C GLU A 284 13.28 5.85 8.77
N ILE A 285 14.21 6.10 7.85
CA ILE A 285 15.51 5.42 7.78
C ILE A 285 16.56 6.48 8.04
N ASN A 286 17.45 6.25 9.01
CA ASN A 286 18.63 7.09 9.23
C ASN A 286 19.90 6.25 9.08
N ILE A 287 20.84 6.74 8.29
CA ILE A 287 22.11 6.09 7.99
C ILE A 287 23.25 6.90 8.60
N GLU A 288 24.03 6.27 9.47
CA GLU A 288 25.19 6.90 10.10
C GLU A 288 26.47 6.17 9.70
N SER A 289 27.56 6.91 9.48
CA SER A 289 28.89 6.33 9.37
C SER A 289 29.36 5.93 10.77
N THR A 290 29.87 4.71 10.93
CA THR A 290 30.55 4.32 12.16
C THR A 290 31.84 5.12 12.25
N PRO A 291 32.09 5.87 13.33
CA PRO A 291 33.38 6.53 13.50
C PRO A 291 34.49 5.49 13.46
N ASN A 292 35.48 5.68 12.59
CA ASN A 292 36.70 4.89 12.66
C ASN A 292 37.36 5.20 14.01
N SER A 293 37.41 4.21 14.91
CA SER A 293 38.08 4.31 16.21
C SER A 293 39.59 4.57 16.11
N ALA A 294 40.13 4.69 14.89
CA ALA A 294 41.52 5.05 14.61
C ALA A 294 41.75 6.56 14.44
N GLU A 295 40.72 7.39 14.25
CA GLU A 295 40.86 8.85 14.11
C GLU A 295 40.60 9.62 15.41
N SER A 296 40.03 8.99 16.43
CA SER A 296 39.82 9.59 17.76
C SER A 296 41.08 9.55 18.66
N LEU A 297 42.24 9.21 18.11
CA LEU A 297 43.53 9.14 18.79
C LEU A 297 44.64 9.98 18.10
N LYS A 298 44.27 10.98 17.29
CA LYS A 298 45.20 11.99 16.79
C LYS A 298 44.93 13.36 17.40
#